data_AF-A0A661XA52-F1
#
_entry.id   AF-A0A661XA52-F1
#
_cell.length_a   1.000
_cell.length_b   1.000
_cell.length_c   1.000
_cell.angle_alpha   90.00
_cell.angle_beta   90.00
_cell.angle_gamma   90.00
#
_symmetry.space_group_name_H-M   'P 1'
#
loop_
_entity.id
_entity.type
_entity.pdbx_description
1 polymer ?
#
loop_
_entity_poly.entity_id
_entity_poly.type
_entity_poly.pdbx_seq_one_letter_code
_entity_poly.pdbx_strand_id
1 'polypeptide(L)' 'MNKCPLCGGIRNDGTTTVTVDTGKQLFVIRQVPAQVCQQCGESWIDDSIAEKIEKIIEELKKHPSNVEIVFFKDAA' A
#
# COMPACT_ATOMS: atom_id res chain seq x y z
N MET A 1 20.76 1.54 4.30
CA MET A 1 21.05 0.47 3.32
C MET A 1 19.78 0.17 2.53
N ASN A 2 19.69 0.58 1.27
CA ASN A 2 18.51 0.40 0.42
C ASN A 2 18.54 -0.91 -0.38
N LYS A 3 19.19 -1.97 0.14
CA LYS A 3 19.20 -3.29 -0.50
C LYS A 3 17.93 -4.06 -0.16
N CYS A 4 17.38 -4.75 -1.15
CA CYS A 4 16.27 -5.66 -1.00
C CYS A 4 16.75 -6.92 -0.26
N PRO A 5 16.15 -7.28 0.89
CA PRO A 5 16.57 -8.45 1.64
C PRO A 5 16.22 -9.78 0.95
N LEU A 6 15.32 -9.77 -0.04
CA LEU A 6 14.91 -10.98 -0.76
C LEU A 6 15.87 -11.36 -1.90
N CYS A 7 16.38 -10.37 -2.64
CA CYS A 7 17.19 -10.63 -3.85
C CYS A 7 18.53 -9.89 -3.89
N GLY A 8 18.80 -9.00 -2.92
CA GLY A 8 20.02 -8.18 -2.88
C GLY A 8 20.01 -6.92 -3.77
N GLY A 9 18.96 -6.73 -4.59
CA GLY A 9 18.81 -5.61 -5.51
C GLY A 9 18.60 -4.25 -4.84
N ILE A 10 18.68 -3.16 -5.61
CA ILE A 10 18.46 -1.81 -5.11
C ILE A 10 16.96 -1.52 -5.02
N ARG A 11 16.55 -0.93 -3.90
CA ARG A 11 15.21 -0.36 -3.70
C ARG A 11 15.25 1.15 -3.93
N ASN A 12 14.28 1.65 -4.68
CA ASN A 12 14.09 3.08 -4.95
C ASN A 12 12.67 3.49 -4.60
N ASP A 13 12.49 4.78 -4.31
CA ASP A 13 11.15 5.33 -4.06
C ASP A 13 10.27 5.18 -5.30
N GLY A 14 9.01 4.85 -5.06
CA GLY A 14 8.00 4.62 -6.08
C GLY A 14 6.63 4.45 -5.46
N THR A 15 5.72 3.84 -6.21
CA THR A 15 4.38 3.51 -5.70
C THR A 15 4.02 2.07 -6.00
N THR A 16 3.15 1.52 -5.15
CA THR A 16 2.59 0.18 -5.30
C THR A 16 1.07 0.21 -5.17
N THR A 17 0.43 -0.95 -5.39
CA THR A 17 -0.98 -1.17 -5.09
C THR A 17 -1.08 -2.10 -3.90
N VAL A 18 -1.76 -1.66 -2.85
CA VAL A 18 -2.06 -2.47 -1.67
C VAL A 18 -3.47 -3.01 -1.81
N THR A 19 -3.61 -4.32 -1.62
CA THR A 19 -4.92 -4.98 -1.60
C THR A 19 -5.17 -5.50 -0.20
N VAL A 20 -6.30 -5.13 0.39
CA VAL A 20 -6.70 -5.60 1.72
C VAL A 20 -8.05 -6.30 1.59
N ASP A 21 -8.03 -7.61 1.85
CA ASP A 21 -9.24 -8.43 1.91
C ASP A 21 -9.65 -8.61 3.38
N THR A 22 -10.85 -8.15 3.72
CA THR A 22 -11.42 -8.27 5.07
C THR A 22 -12.43 -9.43 5.19
N GLY A 23 -12.57 -10.24 4.13
CA GLY A 23 -13.59 -11.28 3.97
C GLY A 23 -14.99 -10.73 3.68
N LYS A 24 -15.28 -9.48 4.08
CA LYS A 24 -16.55 -8.77 3.80
C LYS A 24 -16.43 -7.77 2.66
N GLN A 25 -15.27 -7.12 2.57
CA GLN A 25 -14.97 -6.06 1.61
C GLN A 25 -13.54 -6.20 1.11
N LEU A 26 -13.34 -5.93 -0.17
CA LEU A 26 -12.03 -5.86 -0.81
C LEU A 26 -11.67 -4.41 -1.10
N PHE A 27 -10.56 -3.95 -0.52
CA PHE A 27 -10.02 -2.62 -0.74
C PHE A 27 -8.81 -2.72 -1.68
N VAL A 28 -8.85 -1.98 -2.78
CA VAL A 28 -7.72 -1.85 -3.71
C VAL A 28 -7.23 -0.41 -3.68
N ILE A 29 -6.10 -0.20 -3.02
CA ILE A 29 -5.52 1.12 -2.77
C ILE A 29 -4.34 1.31 -3.72
N ARG A 30 -4.51 2.20 -4.69
CA ARG A 30 -3.50 2.48 -5.73
C ARG A 30 -2.63 3.68 -5.36
N GLN A 31 -1.43 3.72 -5.95
CA GLN A 31 -0.47 4.82 -5.78
C GLN A 31 0.03 4.99 -4.34
N VAL A 32 0.12 3.87 -3.60
CA VAL A 32 0.67 3.86 -2.23
C VAL A 32 2.18 4.10 -2.30
N PRO A 33 2.73 5.14 -1.64
CA PRO A 33 4.17 5.36 -1.56
C PRO A 33 4.89 4.14 -0.96
N ALA A 34 5.95 3.70 -1.62
CA ALA A 34 6.72 2.54 -1.19
C ALA A 34 8.16 2.62 -1.74
N GLN A 35 9.08 1.89 -1.12
CA GLN A 35 10.35 1.56 -1.76
C GLN A 35 10.19 0.28 -2.58
N VAL A 36 10.39 0.36 -3.90
CA VAL A 36 10.21 -0.76 -4.82
C VAL A 36 11.57 -1.27 -5.28
N CYS A 37 11.79 -2.58 -5.18
CA CYS A 37 12.99 -3.21 -5.70
C CYS A 37 12.99 -3.19 -7.23
N GLN A 38 14.04 -2.62 -7.84
CA GLN A 38 14.15 -2.53 -9.30
C GLN A 38 14.40 -3.86 -10.00
N GLN A 39 14.73 -4.93 -9.25
CA GLN A 39 15.03 -6.24 -9.81
C GLN A 39 13.87 -7.23 -9.68
N CYS A 40 13.32 -7.41 -8.47
CA CYS A 40 12.25 -8.38 -8.24
C CYS A 40 10.85 -7.75 -8.12
N GLY A 41 10.73 -6.42 -8.06
CA GLY A 41 9.44 -5.73 -7.93
C GLY A 41 8.87 -5.71 -6.51
N GLU A 42 9.55 -6.31 -5.52
CA GLU A 42 9.09 -6.31 -4.13
C GLU A 42 8.93 -4.88 -3.59
N SER A 43 7.77 -4.59 -3.02
CA SER A 43 7.44 -3.28 -2.47
C SER A 43 7.52 -3.27 -0.94
N TRP A 44 8.14 -2.23 -0.40
CA TRP A 44 8.34 -2.02 1.03
C TRP A 44 7.61 -0.75 1.45
N ILE A 45 6.68 -0.89 2.38
CA ILE A 45 5.85 0.21 2.86
C ILE A 45 6.32 0.57 4.26
N ASP A 46 6.53 1.86 4.51
CA ASP A 46 6.89 2.36 5.84
C ASP A 46 5.69 2.29 6.79
N ASP A 47 5.97 2.10 8.08
CA ASP A 47 4.95 1.97 9.14
C ASP A 47 3.96 3.16 9.14
N SER A 48 4.44 4.37 8.86
CA SER A 48 3.59 5.57 8.81
C SER A 48 2.59 5.55 7.64
N ILE A 49 2.95 4.93 6.52
CA ILE A 49 2.06 4.74 5.37
C ILE A 49 1.07 3.60 5.66
N ALA A 50 1.52 2.52 6.31
CA ALA A 50 0.64 1.45 6.76
C ALA A 50 -0.45 1.97 7.72
N GLU A 51 -0.09 2.79 8.71
CA GLU A 51 -1.05 3.41 9.64
C GLU A 51 -2.08 4.30 8.91
N LYS A 52 -1.66 5.04 7.88
CA LYS A 52 -2.57 5.84 7.05
C LYS A 52 -3.55 4.98 6.26
N ILE A 53 -3.09 3.85 5.71
CA ILE A 53 -3.93 2.89 5.01
C ILE A 53 -5.00 2.33 5.95
N GLU A 54 -4.61 1.95 7.16
CA GLU A 54 -5.55 1.45 8.17
C GLU A 54 -6.65 2.47 8.47
N LYS A 55 -6.29 3.74 8.70
CA LYS A 55 -7.26 4.84 8.92
C LYS A 55 -8.20 5.03 7.74
N ILE A 56 -7.70 4.98 6.51
CA ILE A 56 -8.54 5.08 5.29
C ILE A 56 -9.56 3.94 5.27
N ILE A 57 -9.12 2.71 5.55
CA ILE A 57 -10.01 1.54 5.56
C ILE A 57 -11.05 1.64 6.70
N GLU A 58 -10.66 2.11 7.88
CA GLU A 58 -11.59 2.31 9.01
C GLU A 58 -12.71 3.30 8.69
N GLU A 59 -12.39 4.40 7.99
CA GLU A 59 -13.41 5.35 7.54
C GLU A 59 -14.32 4.76 6.47
N LEU A 60 -13.77 4.02 5.51
CA LEU A 60 -14.54 3.42 4.42
C LEU A 60 -15.45 2.27 4.86
N LYS A 61 -15.06 1.51 5.88
CA LYS A 61 -15.92 0.47 6.50
C LYS A 61 -17.26 1.01 6.99
N LYS A 62 -17.41 2.32 7.21
CA LYS A 62 -18.67 2.96 7.60
C LYS A 62 -19.69 3.00 6.44
N HIS A 63 -19.26 2.72 5.21
CA HIS A 63 -20.08 2.70 4.00
C HIS A 63 -20.06 1.30 3.36
N PRO A 64 -21.19 0.57 3.34
CA PRO A 64 -21.18 -0.80 2.84
C PRO A 64 -21.13 -0.85 1.31
N SER A 65 -19.97 -1.20 0.77
CA SER A 65 -19.73 -1.54 -0.64
C SER A 65 -18.98 -2.88 -0.76
N ASN A 66 -19.26 -3.70 -1.78
CA ASN A 66 -18.58 -5.00 -1.97
C ASN A 66 -17.13 -4.86 -2.48
N VAL A 67 -16.83 -3.81 -3.24
CA VAL A 67 -15.49 -3.52 -3.80
C VAL A 67 -15.27 -2.01 -3.80
N GLU A 68 -14.13 -1.56 -3.28
CA GLU A 68 -13.75 -0.14 -3.30
C GLU A 68 -12.34 0.06 -3.88
N ILE A 69 -12.24 0.94 -4.88
CA ILE A 69 -10.97 1.36 -5.48
C ILE A 69 -10.67 2.76 -4.98
N VAL A 70 -9.58 2.90 -4.24
CA VAL A 70 -9.19 4.16 -3.60
C VAL A 70 -7.83 4.57 -4.14
N PHE A 71 -7.70 5.84 -4.48
CA PHE A 71 -6.39 6.42 -4.78
C PHE A 71 -5.81 6.97 -3.47
N PHE A 72 -4.58 6.57 -3.16
CA PHE A 72 -3.88 7.10 -2.01
C PHE A 72 -3.68 8.62 -2.20
N LYS A 73 -4.22 9.41 -1.27
CA LYS A 73 -3.99 10.84 -1.18
C LYS A 73 -3.34 11.09 0.17
N ASP A 74 -2.09 11.52 0.16
CA ASP A 74 -1.47 12.03 1.37
C ASP A 74 -2.22 13.30 1.79
N ALA A 75 -2.73 13.30 3.03
CA ALA A 75 -3.14 14.54 3.67
C ALA A 75 -1.86 15.34 3.94
N ALA A 76 -1.67 16.40 3.15
CA ALA A 76 -0.65 17.41 3.37
C ALA A 76 -0.85 18.11 4.72
#